data_AF-B5VG53-F1
#
_entry.id   AF-B5VG53-F1
#
_cell.length_a   1.000
_cell.length_b   1.000
_cell.length_c   1.000
_cell.angle_alpha   90.00
_cell.angle_beta   90.00
_cell.angle_gamma   90.00
#
_symmetry.space_group_name_H-M   'P 1'
#
loop_
_entity.id
_entity.type
_entity.pdbx_description
1 polymer ?
#
loop_
_entity_poly.entity_id
_entity_poly.type
_entity_poly.pdbx_seq_one_letter_code
_entity_poly.pdbx_strand_id
1 'polypeptide(L)'
;AAAAAPPLPSDVRPPHILVKTLDYIVDNLLTTLPESEGFLWDRMRSIRQDFTYQNYSGPEAVDCNERIVRIHLLILHIMVKSNVEFSLQQELEQLHKSLITLSEIYDDVRSSGGTCPNEAEFRAYALLSKIRDPQYDENIQRLPKHIFQDKLVQMALCFRRVISNSAYTERGFVKTENCLNFYARFFQLMQSPSLPLLMGFFLQMHLTDIRFYALRALSHTLNKKHKPIPFIYLENMLLFNNRQEIIEFCNYYSIEIINGDAADLKTLQHYSHKLSETQPLKKTYLTCLERRLQKTTYKGLINGGEDNLASSVYVKDPKKDRIPSIADQSFLMENFQNNYNEKLNQNSSVKPQINTSPKRVATRPNHFPFSQESKQLPQISQSHTLSTNPLLTPQVHGDLSEQKQQQIKTVTDGGSPFVFDQSAQNSTVEASKAHMISTTSNGAY
;
A
#
# COMPACT_ATOMS: atom_id res chain seq x y z
N ALA A 1 -2.70 5.82 -30.27
CA ALA A 1 -1.55 4.93 -30.61
C ALA A 1 -1.93 4.07 -31.81
N ALA A 2 -1.08 3.15 -32.26
CA ALA A 2 -1.37 2.25 -33.38
C ALA A 2 -2.08 0.97 -32.88
N ALA A 3 -3.40 1.05 -32.66
CA ALA A 3 -4.27 -0.07 -32.31
C ALA A 3 -5.75 0.30 -32.60
N ALA A 4 -6.04 0.71 -33.84
CA ALA A 4 -7.39 1.13 -34.26
C ALA A 4 -8.26 -0.02 -34.81
N ALA A 5 -7.66 -1.19 -35.01
CA ALA A 5 -8.32 -2.43 -35.39
C ALA A 5 -8.05 -3.50 -34.31
N PRO A 6 -8.91 -4.54 -34.19
CA PRO A 6 -8.63 -5.69 -33.33
C PRO A 6 -7.30 -6.37 -33.70
N PRO A 7 -6.59 -6.99 -32.74
CA PRO A 7 -5.35 -7.71 -32.99
C PRO A 7 -5.59 -8.92 -33.92
N LEU A 8 -4.61 -9.26 -34.74
CA LEU A 8 -4.65 -10.46 -35.58
C LEU A 8 -4.32 -11.71 -34.73
N PRO A 9 -4.71 -12.92 -35.17
CA PRO A 9 -4.32 -14.17 -34.51
C PRO A 9 -2.80 -14.42 -34.45
N SER A 10 -1.99 -13.69 -35.24
CA SER A 10 -0.53 -13.67 -35.16
C SER A 10 0.01 -12.85 -33.98
N ASP A 11 -0.80 -11.95 -33.44
CA ASP A 11 -0.37 -10.88 -32.54
C ASP A 11 -0.64 -11.25 -31.06
N VAL A 12 -1.33 -12.37 -30.83
CA VAL A 12 -1.78 -12.85 -29.52
C VAL A 12 -1.27 -14.29 -29.33
N ARG A 13 -0.56 -14.56 -28.23
CA ARG A 13 0.02 -15.88 -27.95
C ARG A 13 -1.05 -16.84 -27.40
N PRO A 14 -1.07 -18.12 -27.84
CA PRO A 14 -1.99 -19.12 -27.28
C PRO A 14 -1.59 -19.50 -25.85
N PRO A 15 -2.52 -20.04 -25.03
CA PRO A 15 -2.33 -20.30 -23.59
C PRO A 15 -1.03 -21.05 -23.22
N HIS A 16 -0.70 -22.13 -23.93
CA HIS A 16 0.52 -22.91 -23.69
C HIS A 16 1.83 -22.13 -23.97
N ILE A 17 1.81 -21.12 -24.84
CA ILE A 17 2.95 -20.20 -25.07
C ILE A 17 2.98 -19.10 -24.00
N LEU A 18 1.82 -18.68 -23.47
CA LEU A 18 1.75 -17.74 -22.35
C LEU A 18 2.35 -18.34 -21.08
N VAL A 19 1.99 -19.58 -20.72
CA VAL A 19 2.62 -20.35 -19.63
C VAL A 19 4.13 -20.43 -19.84
N LYS A 20 4.58 -20.90 -21.01
CA LYS A 20 6.02 -20.99 -21.34
C LYS A 20 6.75 -19.64 -21.29
N THR A 21 6.07 -18.52 -21.58
CA THR A 21 6.64 -17.17 -21.45
C THR A 21 6.81 -16.79 -19.97
N LEU A 22 5.85 -17.15 -19.12
CA LEU A 22 5.94 -16.92 -17.68
C LEU A 22 6.96 -17.84 -17.00
N ASP A 23 7.09 -19.08 -17.47
CA ASP A 23 8.15 -20.00 -17.04
C ASP A 23 9.54 -19.40 -17.27
N TYR A 24 9.79 -18.84 -18.47
CA TYR A 24 11.03 -18.13 -18.76
C TYR A 24 11.24 -16.89 -17.86
N ILE A 25 10.20 -16.12 -17.57
CA ILE A 25 10.27 -15.00 -16.61
C ILE A 25 10.69 -15.49 -15.22
N VAL A 26 10.05 -16.56 -14.73
CA VAL A 26 10.32 -17.14 -13.40
C VAL A 26 11.72 -17.74 -13.30
N ASP A 27 12.17 -18.42 -14.36
CA ASP A 27 13.43 -19.18 -14.36
C ASP A 27 14.65 -18.32 -14.67
N ASN A 28 14.51 -17.27 -15.47
CA ASN A 28 15.64 -16.52 -16.02
C ASN A 28 15.69 -15.04 -15.61
N LEU A 29 14.58 -14.43 -15.18
CA LEU A 29 14.51 -12.97 -15.02
C LEU A 29 14.24 -12.47 -13.60
N LEU A 30 13.67 -13.25 -12.68
CA LEU A 30 13.38 -12.77 -11.31
C LEU A 30 14.63 -12.28 -10.56
N THR A 31 15.80 -12.87 -10.83
CA THR A 31 17.10 -12.49 -10.25
C THR A 31 17.69 -11.21 -10.85
N THR A 32 17.03 -10.59 -11.82
CA THR A 32 17.40 -9.29 -12.41
C THR A 32 16.59 -8.12 -11.83
N LEU A 33 15.77 -8.38 -10.80
CA LEU A 33 15.17 -7.35 -9.96
C LEU A 33 16.21 -6.82 -8.94
N PRO A 34 16.26 -5.50 -8.66
CA PRO A 34 15.24 -4.49 -8.99
C PRO A 34 15.29 -3.91 -10.42
N GLU A 35 16.40 -4.02 -11.13
CA GLU A 35 16.64 -3.24 -12.37
C GLU A 35 15.68 -3.56 -13.52
N SER A 36 15.10 -4.77 -13.55
CA SER A 36 14.16 -5.21 -14.59
C SER A 36 12.67 -5.00 -14.28
N GLU A 37 12.30 -4.34 -13.18
CA GLU A 37 10.91 -4.18 -12.73
C GLU A 37 9.96 -3.72 -13.84
N GLY A 38 10.22 -2.58 -14.49
CA GLY A 38 9.35 -2.05 -15.55
C GLY A 38 9.27 -2.93 -16.80
N PHE A 39 10.30 -3.75 -17.07
CA PHE A 39 10.23 -4.77 -18.12
C PHE A 39 9.30 -5.92 -17.69
N LEU A 40 9.47 -6.43 -16.48
CA LEU A 40 8.65 -7.52 -15.95
C LEU A 40 7.18 -7.12 -15.81
N TRP A 41 6.89 -5.92 -15.28
CA TRP A 41 5.55 -5.35 -15.18
C TRP A 41 4.84 -5.35 -16.53
N ASP A 42 5.49 -4.82 -17.57
CA ASP A 42 4.91 -4.76 -18.92
C ASP A 42 4.71 -6.15 -19.53
N ARG A 43 5.69 -7.05 -19.43
CA ARG A 43 5.57 -8.41 -19.99
C ARG A 43 4.52 -9.25 -19.25
N MET A 44 4.38 -9.12 -17.94
CA MET A 44 3.29 -9.76 -17.17
C MET A 44 1.93 -9.18 -17.52
N ARG A 45 1.80 -7.85 -17.64
CA ARG A 45 0.56 -7.18 -18.09
C ARG A 45 0.18 -7.62 -19.51
N SER A 46 1.15 -7.76 -20.40
CA SER A 46 0.97 -8.30 -21.75
C SER A 46 0.51 -9.77 -21.74
N ILE A 47 1.08 -10.63 -20.88
CA ILE A 47 0.61 -12.02 -20.73
C ILE A 47 -0.88 -12.06 -20.32
N ARG A 48 -1.29 -11.20 -19.36
CA ARG A 48 -2.71 -11.10 -18.96
C ARG A 48 -3.61 -10.57 -20.08
N GLN A 49 -3.15 -9.59 -20.86
CA GLN A 49 -3.89 -9.05 -22.01
C GLN A 49 -4.20 -10.12 -23.06
N ASP A 50 -3.24 -10.98 -23.40
CA ASP A 50 -3.46 -12.05 -24.39
C ASP A 50 -4.53 -13.05 -23.96
N PHE A 51 -4.62 -13.39 -22.66
CA PHE A 51 -5.71 -14.23 -22.14
C PHE A 51 -7.08 -13.55 -22.29
N THR A 52 -7.20 -12.26 -21.94
CA THR A 52 -8.43 -11.47 -22.13
C THR A 52 -8.82 -11.36 -23.61
N TYR A 53 -7.88 -11.11 -24.53
CA TYR A 53 -8.17 -11.07 -25.97
C TYR A 53 -8.72 -12.39 -26.51
N GLN A 54 -8.33 -13.52 -25.92
CA GLN A 54 -8.84 -14.85 -26.26
C GLN A 54 -10.13 -15.22 -25.52
N ASN A 55 -10.60 -14.39 -24.58
CA ASN A 55 -11.66 -14.70 -23.61
C ASN A 55 -11.41 -16.04 -22.87
N TYR A 56 -10.13 -16.35 -22.61
CA TYR A 56 -9.72 -17.66 -22.12
C TYR A 56 -9.49 -17.66 -20.60
N SER A 57 -10.30 -18.47 -19.89
CA SER A 57 -10.31 -18.58 -18.41
C SER A 57 -9.95 -19.99 -17.91
N GLY A 58 -9.25 -20.79 -18.72
CA GLY A 58 -8.85 -22.15 -18.36
C GLY A 58 -7.64 -22.22 -17.41
N PRO A 59 -7.16 -23.44 -17.08
CA PRO A 59 -6.10 -23.67 -16.09
C PRO A 59 -4.82 -22.85 -16.32
N GLU A 60 -4.40 -22.67 -17.58
CA GLU A 60 -3.26 -21.82 -17.96
C GLU A 60 -3.45 -20.35 -17.54
N ALA A 61 -4.67 -19.81 -17.64
CA ALA A 61 -4.96 -18.44 -17.23
C ALA A 61 -4.97 -18.29 -15.71
N VAL A 62 -5.48 -19.31 -14.99
CA VAL A 62 -5.41 -19.36 -13.53
C VAL A 62 -3.94 -19.37 -13.10
N ASP A 63 -3.15 -20.36 -13.54
CA ASP A 63 -1.72 -20.48 -13.19
C ASP A 63 -0.93 -19.20 -13.48
N CYS A 64 -1.13 -18.61 -14.67
CA CYS A 64 -0.42 -17.39 -15.04
C CYS A 64 -0.80 -16.20 -14.16
N ASN A 65 -2.10 -15.97 -13.88
CA ASN A 65 -2.51 -14.85 -13.02
C ASN A 65 -2.10 -15.09 -11.55
N GLU A 66 -2.14 -16.33 -11.06
CA GLU A 66 -1.68 -16.72 -9.72
C GLU A 66 -0.19 -16.42 -9.54
N ARG A 67 0.65 -16.90 -10.46
CA ARG A 67 2.10 -16.67 -10.45
C ARG A 67 2.46 -15.20 -10.66
N ILE A 68 1.75 -14.47 -11.53
CA ILE A 68 1.93 -13.01 -11.72
C ILE A 68 1.59 -12.23 -10.44
N VAL A 69 0.52 -12.59 -9.73
CA VAL A 69 0.22 -12.01 -8.40
C VAL A 69 1.37 -12.26 -7.42
N ARG A 70 1.88 -13.50 -7.34
CA ARG A 70 3.03 -13.82 -6.47
C ARG A 70 4.29 -13.02 -6.86
N ILE A 71 4.53 -12.75 -8.16
CA ILE A 71 5.65 -11.92 -8.63
C ILE A 71 5.48 -10.46 -8.22
N HIS A 72 4.30 -9.85 -8.43
CA HIS A 72 4.03 -8.48 -7.95
C HIS A 72 4.26 -8.38 -6.43
N LEU A 73 3.78 -9.35 -5.64
CA LEU A 73 4.02 -9.37 -4.18
C LEU A 73 5.50 -9.45 -3.80
N LEU A 74 6.34 -10.11 -4.60
CA LEU A 74 7.80 -10.12 -4.44
C LEU A 74 8.44 -8.78 -4.84
N ILE A 75 8.02 -8.18 -5.95
CA ILE A 75 8.47 -6.84 -6.41
C ILE A 75 8.21 -5.79 -5.33
N LEU A 76 7.01 -5.79 -4.71
CA LEU A 76 6.66 -4.90 -3.59
C LEU A 76 7.67 -4.93 -2.43
N HIS A 77 8.35 -6.05 -2.18
CA HIS A 77 9.43 -6.12 -1.18
C HIS A 77 10.76 -5.67 -1.77
N ILE A 78 11.17 -6.18 -2.94
CA ILE A 78 12.49 -5.91 -3.52
C ILE A 78 12.70 -4.42 -3.81
N MET A 79 11.72 -3.73 -4.40
CA MET A 79 11.85 -2.31 -4.75
C MET A 79 11.91 -1.43 -3.48
N VAL A 80 11.10 -1.74 -2.47
CA VAL A 80 11.11 -1.05 -1.17
C VAL A 80 12.38 -1.36 -0.36
N LYS A 81 13.01 -2.52 -0.58
CA LYS A 81 14.26 -2.94 0.07
C LYS A 81 15.52 -2.38 -0.63
N SER A 82 15.43 -2.02 -1.91
CA SER A 82 16.54 -1.48 -2.71
C SER A 82 16.60 0.05 -2.76
N ASN A 83 15.51 0.73 -2.37
CA ASN A 83 15.31 2.18 -2.54
C ASN A 83 15.34 2.65 -4.01
N VAL A 84 15.12 1.76 -4.98
CA VAL A 84 14.94 2.16 -6.39
C VAL A 84 13.59 2.86 -6.54
N GLU A 85 13.57 4.00 -7.23
CA GLU A 85 12.33 4.72 -7.52
C GLU A 85 11.52 3.95 -8.56
N PHE A 86 10.27 3.63 -8.22
CA PHE A 86 9.39 2.78 -9.03
C PHE A 86 7.92 3.17 -8.84
N SER A 87 7.07 2.76 -9.79
CA SER A 87 5.66 3.11 -9.79
C SER A 87 4.83 2.16 -8.94
N LEU A 88 4.98 2.26 -7.62
CA LEU A 88 4.21 1.48 -6.64
C LEU A 88 2.69 1.53 -6.90
N GLN A 89 2.17 2.62 -7.45
CA GLN A 89 0.77 2.71 -7.85
C GLN A 89 0.44 1.75 -9.00
N GLN A 90 1.24 1.72 -10.07
CA GLN A 90 1.01 0.83 -11.22
C GLN A 90 1.24 -0.65 -10.87
N GLU A 91 2.19 -0.95 -9.97
CA GLU A 91 2.37 -2.29 -9.39
C GLU A 91 1.13 -2.75 -8.60
N LEU A 92 0.68 -1.95 -7.62
CA LEU A 92 -0.52 -2.26 -6.83
C LEU A 92 -1.80 -2.32 -7.67
N GLU A 93 -1.89 -1.53 -8.74
CA GLU A 93 -3.04 -1.53 -9.66
C GLU A 93 -3.09 -2.80 -10.52
N GLN A 94 -1.98 -3.24 -11.12
CA GLN A 94 -1.95 -4.49 -11.90
C GLN A 94 -2.11 -5.73 -11.02
N LEU A 95 -1.48 -5.74 -9.83
CA LEU A 95 -1.72 -6.74 -8.78
C LEU A 95 -3.22 -6.85 -8.44
N HIS A 96 -3.88 -5.72 -8.19
CA HIS A 96 -5.30 -5.68 -7.86
C HIS A 96 -6.17 -6.15 -9.05
N LYS A 97 -5.87 -5.70 -10.29
CA LYS A 97 -6.57 -6.15 -11.50
C LYS A 97 -6.43 -7.67 -11.71
N SER A 98 -5.27 -8.25 -11.43
CA SER A 98 -5.06 -9.71 -11.48
C SER A 98 -5.86 -10.46 -10.41
N LEU A 99 -5.98 -9.90 -9.19
CA LEU A 99 -6.80 -10.45 -8.11
C LEU A 99 -8.32 -10.38 -8.39
N ILE A 100 -8.78 -9.37 -9.14
CA ILE A 100 -10.15 -9.32 -9.65
C ILE A 100 -10.38 -10.41 -10.71
N THR A 101 -9.50 -10.50 -11.73
CA THR A 101 -9.60 -11.56 -12.76
C THR A 101 -9.61 -12.96 -12.16
N LEU A 102 -8.73 -13.25 -11.20
CA LEU A 102 -8.74 -14.54 -10.48
C LEU A 102 -10.05 -14.76 -9.73
N SER A 103 -10.59 -13.74 -9.06
CA SER A 103 -11.85 -13.84 -8.34
C SER A 103 -13.02 -14.20 -9.27
N GLU A 104 -13.12 -13.53 -10.42
CA GLU A 104 -14.12 -13.84 -11.45
C GLU A 104 -13.98 -15.29 -11.95
N ILE A 105 -12.76 -15.73 -12.30
CA ILE A 105 -12.51 -17.10 -12.78
C ILE A 105 -12.85 -18.15 -11.71
N TYR A 106 -12.51 -17.92 -10.44
CA TYR A 106 -12.86 -18.85 -9.35
C TYR A 106 -14.38 -18.99 -9.14
N ASP A 107 -15.12 -17.89 -9.27
CA ASP A 107 -16.58 -17.89 -9.13
C ASP A 107 -17.26 -18.54 -10.35
N ASP A 108 -16.71 -18.38 -11.56
CA ASP A 108 -17.09 -19.11 -12.78
C ASP A 108 -16.83 -20.63 -12.69
N VAL A 109 -15.63 -21.01 -12.26
CA VAL A 109 -15.22 -22.41 -12.05
C VAL A 109 -16.15 -23.09 -11.06
N ARG A 110 -16.44 -22.44 -9.91
CA ARG A 110 -17.35 -22.99 -8.91
C ARG A 110 -18.77 -23.11 -9.43
N SER A 111 -19.25 -22.12 -10.18
CA SER A 111 -20.58 -22.16 -10.81
C SER A 111 -20.70 -23.28 -11.84
N SER A 112 -19.58 -23.69 -12.44
CA SER A 112 -19.47 -24.83 -13.35
C SER A 112 -19.23 -26.17 -12.63
N GLY A 113 -19.09 -26.19 -11.30
CA GLY A 113 -18.84 -27.39 -10.49
C GLY A 113 -17.38 -27.87 -10.44
N GLY A 114 -16.42 -27.06 -10.92
CA GLY A 114 -14.99 -27.30 -10.76
C GLY A 114 -14.40 -26.68 -9.48
N THR A 115 -13.10 -26.87 -9.26
CA THR A 115 -12.38 -26.34 -8.08
C THR A 115 -10.94 -25.94 -8.40
N CYS A 116 -10.52 -24.72 -8.05
CA CYS A 116 -9.12 -24.29 -8.13
C CYS A 116 -8.40 -24.56 -6.79
N PRO A 117 -7.30 -25.34 -6.75
CA PRO A 117 -6.67 -25.76 -5.50
C PRO A 117 -6.08 -24.60 -4.69
N ASN A 118 -5.55 -23.57 -5.36
CA ASN A 118 -4.90 -22.43 -4.71
C ASN A 118 -5.88 -21.28 -4.34
N GLU A 119 -7.20 -21.41 -4.60
CA GLU A 119 -8.17 -20.31 -4.44
C GLU A 119 -8.04 -19.59 -3.08
N ALA A 120 -7.88 -20.34 -1.98
CA ALA A 120 -7.80 -19.76 -0.64
C ALA A 120 -6.59 -18.81 -0.45
N GLU A 121 -5.48 -19.05 -1.14
CA GLU A 121 -4.31 -18.15 -1.14
C GLU A 121 -4.67 -16.80 -1.78
N PHE A 122 -5.30 -16.83 -2.95
CA PHE A 122 -5.59 -15.63 -3.73
C PHE A 122 -6.80 -14.86 -3.21
N ARG A 123 -7.79 -15.52 -2.61
CA ARG A 123 -8.84 -14.84 -1.81
C ARG A 123 -8.24 -14.18 -0.55
N ALA A 124 -7.21 -14.77 0.05
CA ALA A 124 -6.47 -14.13 1.15
C ALA A 124 -5.67 -12.90 0.68
N TYR A 125 -5.06 -12.93 -0.50
CA TYR A 125 -4.43 -11.73 -1.09
C TYR A 125 -5.46 -10.67 -1.51
N ALA A 126 -6.60 -11.07 -2.07
CA ALA A 126 -7.70 -10.15 -2.43
C ALA A 126 -8.18 -9.36 -1.20
N LEU A 127 -8.41 -10.06 -0.07
CA LEU A 127 -8.72 -9.47 1.24
C LEU A 127 -7.71 -8.39 1.69
N LEU A 128 -6.44 -8.51 1.34
CA LEU A 128 -5.41 -7.55 1.71
C LEU A 128 -5.28 -6.38 0.73
N SER A 129 -5.63 -6.58 -0.56
CA SER A 129 -5.53 -5.55 -1.60
C SER A 129 -6.34 -4.28 -1.33
N LYS A 130 -7.44 -4.40 -0.58
CA LYS A 130 -8.26 -3.29 -0.08
C LYS A 130 -8.56 -3.52 1.42
N ILE A 131 -7.51 -3.48 2.23
CA ILE A 131 -7.51 -3.94 3.65
C ILE A 131 -8.54 -3.27 4.59
N ARG A 132 -9.13 -2.13 4.17
CA ARG A 132 -10.14 -1.36 4.92
C ARG A 132 -11.52 -1.31 4.25
N ASP A 133 -11.68 -1.93 3.08
CA ASP A 133 -12.91 -1.93 2.29
C ASP A 133 -13.85 -3.07 2.72
N PRO A 134 -15.06 -2.81 3.22
CA PRO A 134 -15.97 -3.84 3.73
C PRO A 134 -16.49 -4.80 2.66
N GLN A 135 -16.46 -4.46 1.36
CA GLN A 135 -16.95 -5.35 0.30
C GLN A 135 -16.20 -6.69 0.27
N TYR A 136 -14.91 -6.69 0.64
CA TYR A 136 -14.10 -7.90 0.72
C TYR A 136 -14.49 -8.80 1.91
N ASP A 137 -15.00 -8.21 2.99
CA ASP A 137 -15.56 -8.96 4.12
C ASP A 137 -16.97 -9.49 3.83
N GLU A 138 -17.77 -8.77 3.03
CA GLU A 138 -19.04 -9.29 2.52
C GLU A 138 -18.81 -10.47 1.57
N ASN A 139 -17.93 -10.31 0.59
CA ASN A 139 -17.68 -11.32 -0.45
C ASN A 139 -17.10 -12.62 0.15
N ILE A 140 -16.11 -12.53 1.05
CA ILE A 140 -15.49 -13.73 1.65
C ILE A 140 -16.49 -14.55 2.48
N GLN A 141 -17.48 -13.92 3.12
CA GLN A 141 -18.52 -14.60 3.90
C GLN A 141 -19.51 -15.40 3.03
N ARG A 142 -19.57 -15.14 1.72
CA ARG A 142 -20.38 -15.92 0.77
C ARG A 142 -19.65 -17.14 0.19
N LEU A 143 -18.34 -17.25 0.37
CA LEU A 143 -17.54 -18.36 -0.17
C LEU A 143 -17.78 -19.68 0.59
N PRO A 144 -17.52 -20.85 -0.01
CA PRO A 144 -17.65 -22.13 0.66
C PRO A 144 -16.85 -22.20 1.97
N LYS A 145 -17.40 -22.92 2.95
CA LYS A 145 -16.82 -23.08 4.29
C LYS A 145 -15.33 -23.48 4.28
N HIS A 146 -14.91 -24.32 3.33
CA HIS A 146 -13.51 -24.75 3.22
C HIS A 146 -12.55 -23.61 2.79
N ILE A 147 -13.01 -22.67 1.95
CA ILE A 147 -12.25 -21.45 1.61
C ILE A 147 -12.25 -20.49 2.80
N PHE A 148 -13.42 -20.21 3.37
CA PHE A 148 -13.53 -19.26 4.49
C PHE A 148 -12.71 -19.70 5.72
N GLN A 149 -12.68 -21.00 6.02
CA GLN A 149 -11.96 -21.55 7.18
C GLN A 149 -10.49 -21.91 6.88
N ASP A 150 -9.98 -21.71 5.67
CA ASP A 150 -8.56 -21.96 5.40
C ASP A 150 -7.66 -21.01 6.21
N LYS A 151 -6.47 -21.52 6.58
CA LYS A 151 -5.45 -20.83 7.38
C LYS A 151 -5.01 -19.49 6.76
N LEU A 152 -4.96 -19.38 5.43
CA LEU A 152 -4.52 -18.18 4.70
C LEU A 152 -5.61 -17.11 4.77
N VAL A 153 -6.87 -17.49 4.51
CA VAL A 153 -8.03 -16.61 4.63
C VAL A 153 -8.19 -16.15 6.08
N GLN A 154 -8.16 -17.07 7.05
CA GLN A 154 -8.23 -16.72 8.49
C GLN A 154 -7.10 -15.79 8.93
N MET A 155 -5.87 -15.96 8.42
CA MET A 155 -4.76 -15.03 8.66
C MET A 155 -5.05 -13.63 8.10
N ALA A 156 -5.50 -13.53 6.85
CA ALA A 156 -5.84 -12.24 6.22
C ALA A 156 -7.03 -11.54 6.92
N LEU A 157 -8.04 -12.29 7.34
CA LEU A 157 -9.15 -11.78 8.16
C LEU A 157 -8.63 -11.23 9.50
N CYS A 158 -7.77 -11.98 10.20
CA CYS A 158 -7.13 -11.50 11.44
C CYS A 158 -6.38 -10.18 11.24
N PHE A 159 -5.60 -10.06 10.15
CA PHE A 159 -4.92 -8.81 9.79
C PHE A 159 -5.90 -7.66 9.57
N ARG A 160 -6.95 -7.84 8.77
CA ARG A 160 -8.00 -6.82 8.57
C ARG A 160 -8.62 -6.37 9.90
N ARG A 161 -8.87 -7.27 10.86
CA ARG A 161 -9.42 -6.90 12.18
C ARG A 161 -8.44 -6.08 13.02
N VAL A 162 -7.17 -6.50 13.14
CA VAL A 162 -6.21 -5.75 13.98
C VAL A 162 -5.79 -4.41 13.37
N ILE A 163 -5.90 -4.25 12.05
CA ILE A 163 -5.61 -3.02 11.30
C ILE A 163 -6.81 -2.05 11.29
N SER A 164 -8.04 -2.52 11.52
CA SER A 164 -9.24 -1.68 11.63
C SER A 164 -9.05 -0.56 12.67
N ASN A 165 -9.53 0.66 12.40
CA ASN A 165 -9.40 1.78 13.33
C ASN A 165 -10.47 2.86 13.08
N SER A 166 -11.29 3.18 14.09
CA SER A 166 -12.35 4.18 14.03
C SER A 166 -11.85 5.63 13.91
N ALA A 167 -10.57 5.88 14.20
CA ALA A 167 -9.89 7.15 13.98
C ALA A 167 -9.26 7.28 12.58
N TYR A 168 -9.23 6.19 11.77
CA TYR A 168 -8.63 6.22 10.43
C TYR A 168 -9.28 7.30 9.56
N THR A 169 -8.46 8.16 8.97
CA THR A 169 -8.91 9.37 8.29
C THR A 169 -8.24 9.44 6.91
N GLU A 170 -9.05 9.32 5.87
CA GLU A 170 -8.71 9.63 4.47
C GLU A 170 -9.95 10.24 3.78
N ARG A 171 -9.75 11.06 2.74
CA ARG A 171 -10.83 11.69 1.97
C ARG A 171 -11.68 10.62 1.26
N GLY A 172 -12.95 10.52 1.65
CA GLY A 172 -13.90 9.54 1.10
C GLY A 172 -14.02 8.25 1.92
N PHE A 173 -13.20 8.06 2.96
CA PHE A 173 -13.34 6.92 3.87
C PHE A 173 -14.39 7.21 4.96
N VAL A 174 -15.36 6.31 5.12
CA VAL A 174 -16.35 6.36 6.20
C VAL A 174 -15.82 5.60 7.41
N LYS A 175 -15.74 6.27 8.56
CA LYS A 175 -15.31 5.67 9.84
C LYS A 175 -16.42 4.76 10.38
N THR A 176 -16.02 3.58 10.86
CA THR A 176 -16.90 2.61 11.52
C THR A 176 -16.58 2.49 13.01
N GLU A 177 -17.54 2.04 13.79
CA GLU A 177 -17.50 1.93 15.24
C GLU A 177 -16.57 0.79 15.71
N ASN A 178 -16.20 0.83 17.00
CA ASN A 178 -15.64 -0.30 17.77
C ASN A 178 -14.46 -1.06 17.12
N CYS A 179 -13.69 -0.40 16.26
CA CYS A 179 -12.53 -1.00 15.60
C CYS A 179 -11.34 -1.14 16.56
N LEU A 180 -10.51 -2.17 16.36
CA LEU A 180 -9.55 -2.61 17.37
C LEU A 180 -8.30 -1.72 17.51
N ASN A 181 -7.75 -1.22 16.40
CA ASN A 181 -6.43 -0.57 16.32
C ASN A 181 -5.33 -1.35 17.06
N PHE A 182 -5.32 -2.69 16.96
CA PHE A 182 -4.38 -3.57 17.65
C PHE A 182 -3.02 -3.64 16.94
N TYR A 183 -2.35 -2.50 16.78
CA TYR A 183 -1.01 -2.39 16.19
C TYR A 183 0.02 -3.33 16.86
N ALA A 184 -0.04 -3.51 18.19
CA ALA A 184 0.82 -4.44 18.90
C ALA A 184 0.60 -5.91 18.44
N ARG A 185 -0.65 -6.30 18.16
CA ARG A 185 -0.96 -7.63 17.62
C ARG A 185 -0.59 -7.75 16.15
N PHE A 186 -0.71 -6.68 15.37
CA PHE A 186 -0.18 -6.62 14.00
C PHE A 186 1.32 -6.94 13.99
N PHE A 187 2.14 -6.25 14.78
CA PHE A 187 3.59 -6.50 14.81
C PHE A 187 3.97 -7.88 15.38
N GLN A 188 3.18 -8.47 16.28
CA GLN A 188 3.33 -9.88 16.67
C GLN A 188 3.06 -10.83 15.50
N LEU A 189 1.98 -10.63 14.75
CA LEU A 189 1.62 -11.48 13.61
C LEU A 189 2.63 -11.34 12.46
N MET A 190 3.14 -10.13 12.20
CA MET A 190 4.18 -9.88 11.19
C MET A 190 5.52 -10.58 11.50
N GLN A 191 5.77 -10.93 12.76
CA GLN A 191 6.95 -11.69 13.19
C GLN A 191 6.69 -13.21 13.26
N SER A 192 5.46 -13.67 13.01
CA SER A 192 5.11 -15.08 13.09
C SER A 192 5.84 -15.90 12.01
N PRO A 193 6.47 -17.05 12.34
CA PRO A 193 7.04 -17.95 11.33
C PRO A 193 5.94 -18.53 10.43
N SER A 194 4.71 -18.63 10.93
CA SER A 194 3.54 -19.17 10.21
C SER A 194 2.86 -18.17 9.26
N LEU A 195 3.31 -16.91 9.21
CA LEU A 195 2.84 -15.92 8.23
C LEU A 195 3.44 -16.23 6.85
N PRO A 196 2.66 -16.52 5.79
CA PRO A 196 3.18 -16.67 4.43
C PRO A 196 3.98 -15.43 4.01
N LEU A 197 5.13 -15.63 3.37
CA LEU A 197 6.09 -14.54 3.18
C LEU A 197 5.56 -13.44 2.23
N LEU A 198 4.91 -13.83 1.12
CA LEU A 198 4.26 -12.92 0.18
C LEU A 198 3.09 -12.15 0.81
N MET A 199 2.33 -12.80 1.69
CA MET A 199 1.29 -12.13 2.50
C MET A 199 1.91 -11.07 3.41
N GLY A 200 3.03 -11.40 4.05
CA GLY A 200 3.84 -10.44 4.81
C GLY A 200 4.27 -9.25 3.95
N PHE A 201 4.79 -9.48 2.73
CA PHE A 201 5.20 -8.42 1.81
C PHE A 201 4.05 -7.45 1.47
N PHE A 202 2.85 -7.97 1.20
CA PHE A 202 1.66 -7.14 0.97
C PHE A 202 1.35 -6.24 2.18
N LEU A 203 1.40 -6.82 3.39
CA LEU A 203 1.11 -6.12 4.64
C LEU A 203 2.12 -5.01 4.97
N GLN A 204 3.35 -5.06 4.43
CA GLN A 204 4.34 -3.99 4.61
C GLN A 204 3.86 -2.64 4.03
N MET A 205 2.96 -2.67 3.04
CA MET A 205 2.39 -1.45 2.45
C MET A 205 1.65 -0.58 3.49
N HIS A 206 1.25 -1.16 4.62
CA HIS A 206 0.51 -0.50 5.70
C HIS A 206 1.36 -0.12 6.92
N LEU A 207 2.69 -0.30 6.88
CA LEU A 207 3.55 0.02 8.02
C LEU A 207 3.44 1.49 8.45
N THR A 208 3.46 2.43 7.50
CA THR A 208 3.44 3.86 7.81
C THR A 208 2.13 4.29 8.49
N ASP A 209 0.96 3.88 7.99
CA ASP A 209 -0.32 4.29 8.57
C ASP A 209 -0.62 3.56 9.89
N ILE A 210 -0.27 2.27 10.01
CA ILE A 210 -0.41 1.54 11.29
C ILE A 210 0.45 2.19 12.38
N ARG A 211 1.72 2.54 12.08
CA ARG A 211 2.60 3.24 13.03
C ARG A 211 2.09 4.64 13.38
N PHE A 212 1.59 5.39 12.40
CA PHE A 212 1.02 6.71 12.63
C PHE A 212 -0.18 6.66 13.57
N TYR A 213 -1.15 5.78 13.30
CA TYR A 213 -2.35 5.67 14.11
C TYR A 213 -2.10 4.99 15.47
N ALA A 214 -1.02 4.22 15.62
CA ALA A 214 -0.54 3.73 16.91
C ALA A 214 -0.02 4.88 17.79
N LEU A 215 0.88 5.71 17.27
CA LEU A 215 1.39 6.89 17.99
C LEU A 215 0.28 7.90 18.29
N ARG A 216 -0.64 8.13 17.34
CA ARG A 216 -1.78 9.04 17.52
C ARG A 216 -2.79 8.53 18.56
N ALA A 217 -3.04 7.23 18.63
CA ALA A 217 -3.86 6.65 19.70
C ALA A 217 -3.16 6.73 21.06
N LEU A 218 -1.85 6.43 21.11
CA LEU A 218 -1.06 6.52 22.34
C LEU A 218 -1.00 7.96 22.87
N SER A 219 -0.76 8.97 22.02
CA SER A 219 -0.65 10.37 22.45
C SER A 219 -1.91 10.90 23.12
N HIS A 220 -3.09 10.45 22.69
CA HIS A 220 -4.37 10.78 23.31
C HIS A 220 -4.58 10.18 24.71
N THR A 221 -3.79 9.18 25.11
CA THR A 221 -3.82 8.63 26.49
C THR A 221 -2.84 9.31 27.45
N LEU A 222 -1.89 10.10 26.92
CA LEU A 222 -0.87 10.77 27.73
C LEU A 222 -1.40 12.08 28.33
N ASN A 223 -1.13 12.31 29.61
CA ASN A 223 -1.45 13.59 30.25
C ASN A 223 -0.47 14.69 29.78
N LYS A 224 -0.89 15.96 29.85
CA LYS A 224 -0.11 17.12 29.35
C LYS A 224 1.30 17.29 29.96
N LYS A 225 1.56 16.71 31.14
CA LYS A 225 2.86 16.74 31.83
C LYS A 225 3.68 15.46 31.65
N HIS A 226 3.22 14.51 30.84
CA HIS A 226 3.96 13.29 30.54
C HIS A 226 5.28 13.64 29.82
N LYS A 227 6.35 12.90 30.13
CA LYS A 227 7.64 13.04 29.45
C LYS A 227 7.56 12.49 28.01
N PRO A 228 8.45 12.93 27.10
CA PRO A 228 8.64 12.29 25.81
C PRO A 228 8.84 10.77 25.95
N ILE A 229 8.38 10.00 24.97
CA ILE A 229 8.45 8.54 25.01
C ILE A 229 9.79 8.09 24.39
N PRO A 230 10.64 7.31 25.11
CA PRO A 230 11.93 6.89 24.59
C PRO A 230 11.81 6.09 23.29
N PHE A 231 12.70 6.35 22.33
CA PHE A 231 12.74 5.62 21.06
C PHE A 231 12.87 4.11 21.27
N ILE A 232 13.65 3.64 22.25
CA ILE A 232 13.78 2.20 22.56
C ILE A 232 12.41 1.54 22.83
N TYR A 233 11.46 2.24 23.45
CA TYR A 233 10.10 1.72 23.65
C TYR A 233 9.32 1.71 22.34
N LEU A 234 9.37 2.79 21.57
CA LEU A 234 8.65 2.92 20.29
C LEU A 234 9.19 2.00 19.19
N GLU A 235 10.51 1.81 19.12
CA GLU A 235 11.21 0.89 18.22
C GLU A 235 10.73 -0.56 18.43
N ASN A 236 10.58 -0.98 19.69
CA ASN A 236 10.03 -2.29 20.06
C ASN A 236 8.50 -2.39 19.85
N MET A 237 7.75 -1.35 20.22
CA MET A 237 6.28 -1.28 20.10
C MET A 237 5.82 -1.32 18.63
N LEU A 238 6.59 -0.70 17.73
CA LEU A 238 6.23 -0.44 16.34
C LEU A 238 7.15 -1.13 15.32
N LEU A 239 8.04 -1.99 15.82
CA LEU A 239 8.99 -2.81 15.05
C LEU A 239 9.71 -1.99 13.96
N PHE A 240 10.31 -0.88 14.35
CA PHE A 240 11.22 -0.12 13.48
C PHE A 240 12.51 -0.92 13.25
N ASN A 241 13.10 -0.80 12.07
CA ASN A 241 14.32 -1.54 11.71
C ASN A 241 15.56 -0.98 12.41
N ASN A 242 15.58 0.33 12.69
CA ASN A 242 16.69 1.04 13.33
C ASN A 242 16.27 2.46 13.78
N ARG A 243 17.17 3.13 14.52
CA ARG A 243 17.05 4.51 15.02
C ARG A 243 16.79 5.56 13.93
N GLN A 244 17.40 5.40 12.75
CA GLN A 244 17.26 6.35 11.66
C GLN A 244 15.83 6.35 11.09
N GLU A 245 15.20 5.19 10.97
CA GLU A 245 13.82 5.07 10.47
C GLU A 245 12.79 5.76 11.38
N ILE A 246 12.94 5.65 12.71
CA ILE A 246 12.04 6.35 13.65
C ILE A 246 12.32 7.86 13.69
N ILE A 247 13.56 8.31 13.53
CA ILE A 247 13.90 9.74 13.38
C ILE A 247 13.25 10.31 12.12
N GLU A 248 13.39 9.63 10.97
CA GLU A 248 12.76 10.03 9.71
C GLU A 248 11.22 10.05 9.81
N PHE A 249 10.63 9.09 10.50
CA PHE A 249 9.19 9.03 10.76
C PHE A 249 8.71 10.22 11.62
N CYS A 250 9.43 10.53 12.72
CA CYS A 250 9.11 11.66 13.59
C CYS A 250 9.24 13.00 12.83
N ASN A 251 10.33 13.19 12.08
CA ASN A 251 10.55 14.39 11.27
C ASN A 251 9.45 14.60 10.23
N TYR A 252 9.03 13.54 9.52
CA TYR A 252 7.97 13.62 8.51
C TYR A 252 6.60 14.00 9.11
N TYR A 253 6.28 13.50 10.30
CA TYR A 253 5.01 13.78 11.00
C TYR A 253 5.09 14.95 12.01
N SER A 254 6.13 15.80 11.93
CA SER A 254 6.34 16.94 12.83
C SER A 254 6.28 16.57 14.32
N ILE A 255 6.79 15.40 14.70
CA ILE A 255 6.90 14.96 16.09
C ILE A 255 8.26 15.41 16.62
N GLU A 256 8.28 16.29 17.62
CA GLU A 256 9.53 16.81 18.18
C GLU A 256 10.36 15.68 18.81
N ILE A 257 11.65 15.68 18.47
CA ILE A 257 12.64 14.74 18.99
C ILE A 257 13.41 15.43 20.11
N ILE A 258 13.28 14.91 21.33
CA ILE A 258 13.92 15.44 22.52
C ILE A 258 15.16 14.59 22.83
N ASN A 259 16.26 15.27 23.16
CA ASN A 259 17.59 14.70 23.46
C ASN A 259 18.21 13.77 22.38
N GLY A 260 17.57 13.58 21.23
CA GLY A 260 17.98 12.63 20.19
C GLY A 260 17.59 11.16 20.49
N ASP A 261 16.91 10.90 21.61
CA ASP A 261 16.57 9.55 22.08
C ASP A 261 15.10 9.34 22.46
N ALA A 262 14.24 10.37 22.40
CA ALA A 262 12.82 10.29 22.72
C ALA A 262 11.93 11.15 21.80
N ALA A 263 10.69 10.70 21.58
CA ALA A 263 9.68 11.40 20.78
C ALA A 263 8.61 12.05 21.67
N ASP A 264 8.35 13.35 21.50
CA ASP A 264 7.34 14.06 22.28
C ASP A 264 5.96 14.00 21.65
N LEU A 265 5.25 12.88 21.85
CA LEU A 265 4.02 12.53 21.13
C LEU A 265 2.87 13.55 21.25
N LYS A 266 2.90 14.50 22.20
CA LYS A 266 1.91 15.59 22.29
C LYS A 266 2.05 16.65 21.18
N THR A 267 3.18 16.66 20.46
CA THR A 267 3.45 17.56 19.33
C THR A 267 2.81 17.08 18.02
N LEU A 268 2.42 15.80 17.92
CA LEU A 268 1.74 15.20 16.77
C LEU A 268 0.32 15.79 16.55
N GLN A 269 0.23 16.92 15.85
CA GLN A 269 -1.06 17.59 15.59
C GLN A 269 -1.86 16.94 14.45
N HIS A 270 -1.22 16.25 13.50
CA HIS A 270 -1.89 15.66 12.34
C HIS A 270 -2.89 14.58 12.72
N TYR A 271 -4.11 14.64 12.18
CA TYR A 271 -5.19 13.65 12.38
C TYR A 271 -5.26 12.59 11.26
N SER A 272 -4.57 12.85 10.14
CA SER A 272 -4.49 11.99 8.96
C SER A 272 -3.05 11.53 8.77
N HIS A 273 -2.87 10.24 8.48
CA HIS A 273 -1.60 9.65 8.07
C HIS A 273 -1.10 10.23 6.72
N LYS A 274 -2.02 10.76 5.91
CA LYS A 274 -1.75 11.42 4.63
C LYS A 274 -1.81 12.93 4.84
N LEU A 275 -0.69 13.60 4.60
CA LEU A 275 -0.55 15.05 4.73
C LEU A 275 -1.05 15.74 3.44
N SER A 276 -1.40 17.03 3.49
CA SER A 276 -2.05 17.75 2.38
C SER A 276 -1.09 18.14 1.25
N GLU A 277 0.10 18.62 1.61
CA GLU A 277 1.00 19.36 0.72
C GLU A 277 2.38 18.71 0.55
N THR A 278 2.55 17.47 1.03
CA THR A 278 3.78 16.69 0.85
C THR A 278 3.47 15.27 0.38
N GLN A 279 4.40 14.68 -0.37
CA GLN A 279 4.28 13.31 -0.85
C GLN A 279 4.30 12.32 0.32
N PRO A 280 3.63 11.15 0.23
CA PRO A 280 3.68 10.13 1.26
C PRO A 280 5.12 9.74 1.62
N LEU A 281 5.41 9.59 2.91
CA LEU A 281 6.69 9.05 3.37
C LEU A 281 6.98 7.73 2.65
N LYS A 282 8.23 7.58 2.18
CA LYS A 282 8.73 6.38 1.48
C LYS A 282 8.27 5.11 2.18
N LYS A 283 7.90 4.09 1.40
CA LYS A 283 7.58 2.78 1.97
C LYS A 283 8.81 2.20 2.66
N THR A 284 8.54 1.26 3.56
CA THR A 284 9.54 0.57 4.38
C THR A 284 9.16 -0.90 4.46
N TYR A 285 10.09 -1.72 4.93
CA TYR A 285 9.95 -3.17 5.07
C TYR A 285 10.18 -3.58 6.53
N LEU A 286 10.09 -4.87 6.83
CA LEU A 286 10.51 -5.44 8.12
C LEU A 286 11.72 -6.35 7.93
N THR A 287 12.77 -6.10 8.70
CA THR A 287 14.02 -6.87 8.71
C THR A 287 13.77 -8.37 8.98
N CYS A 288 12.72 -8.73 9.72
CA CYS A 288 12.35 -10.14 9.93
C CYS A 288 11.83 -10.84 8.66
N LEU A 289 11.18 -10.12 7.74
CA LEU A 289 10.72 -10.67 6.46
C LEU A 289 11.86 -10.71 5.44
N GLU A 290 12.72 -9.70 5.40
CA GLU A 290 13.96 -9.71 4.61
C GLU A 290 14.85 -10.92 5.00
N ARG A 291 15.09 -11.15 6.30
CA ARG A 291 15.83 -12.34 6.79
C ARG A 291 15.16 -13.69 6.47
N ARG A 292 13.89 -13.70 6.02
CA ARG A 292 13.20 -14.90 5.51
C ARG A 292 13.31 -15.02 3.99
N LEU A 293 13.28 -13.89 3.26
CA LEU A 293 13.54 -13.85 1.82
C LEU A 293 14.94 -14.37 1.50
N GLN A 294 15.95 -13.91 2.23
CA GLN A 294 17.36 -14.36 2.12
C GLN A 294 17.60 -15.82 2.56
N LYS A 295 16.54 -16.60 2.84
CA LYS A 295 16.58 -18.04 3.18
C LYS A 295 15.75 -18.91 2.22
N THR A 296 15.25 -18.33 1.13
CA THR A 296 14.51 -19.03 0.08
C THR A 296 14.93 -18.49 -1.29
N THR A 297 14.42 -19.07 -2.37
CA THR A 297 14.67 -18.56 -3.73
C THR A 297 13.43 -17.85 -4.26
N TYR A 298 13.62 -16.86 -5.13
CA TYR A 298 12.51 -16.15 -5.76
C TYR A 298 11.60 -17.11 -6.54
N LYS A 299 12.17 -17.98 -7.40
CA LYS A 299 11.45 -19.05 -8.10
C LYS A 299 10.66 -19.96 -7.15
N GLY A 300 11.23 -20.33 -6.00
CA GLY A 300 10.56 -21.14 -4.99
C GLY A 300 9.38 -20.45 -4.28
N LEU A 301 9.35 -19.11 -4.25
CA LEU A 301 8.19 -18.35 -3.78
C LEU A 301 7.10 -18.23 -4.86
N ILE A 302 7.46 -18.07 -6.13
CA ILE A 302 6.47 -17.91 -7.21
C ILE A 302 5.79 -19.23 -7.56
N ASN A 303 6.56 -20.32 -7.59
CA ASN A 303 6.04 -21.68 -7.83
C ASN A 303 5.56 -22.36 -6.52
N GLY A 304 5.30 -21.57 -5.46
CA GLY A 304 4.77 -22.07 -4.19
C GLY A 304 3.25 -22.22 -4.23
N GLY A 305 2.76 -23.34 -4.75
CA GLY A 305 1.34 -23.71 -4.79
C GLY A 305 1.16 -25.12 -5.37
N GLU A 306 -0.09 -25.56 -5.53
CA GLU A 306 -0.44 -26.81 -6.22
C GLU A 306 -0.62 -26.56 -7.73
N ASP A 307 -0.29 -27.55 -8.57
CA ASP A 307 -0.34 -27.43 -10.03
C ASP A 307 -1.80 -27.46 -10.57
N ASN A 308 -2.26 -26.30 -11.05
CA ASN A 308 -3.56 -26.18 -11.73
C ASN A 308 -3.67 -27.10 -12.97
N LEU A 309 -2.56 -27.33 -13.67
CA LEU A 309 -2.49 -28.15 -14.90
C LEU A 309 -2.58 -29.66 -14.63
N ALA A 310 -2.23 -30.12 -13.43
CA ALA A 310 -2.35 -31.53 -13.03
C ALA A 310 -3.74 -31.86 -12.46
N SER A 311 -4.50 -30.83 -12.06
CA SER A 311 -5.79 -30.96 -11.39
C SER A 311 -6.92 -31.25 -12.39
N SER A 312 -7.19 -32.53 -12.64
CA SER A 312 -8.14 -33.04 -13.66
C SER A 312 -9.64 -32.77 -13.40
N VAL A 313 -9.98 -31.83 -12.53
CA VAL A 313 -11.35 -31.58 -12.01
C VAL A 313 -11.90 -30.23 -12.47
N TYR A 314 -12.05 -30.08 -13.79
CA TYR A 314 -12.80 -28.98 -14.40
C TYR A 314 -13.84 -29.53 -15.38
N VAL A 315 -15.09 -29.10 -15.20
CA VAL A 315 -16.24 -29.52 -16.02
C VAL A 315 -16.28 -28.70 -17.32
N LYS A 316 -16.83 -29.30 -18.38
CA LYS A 316 -16.84 -28.79 -19.77
C LYS A 316 -17.26 -27.32 -19.93
N ASP A 317 -16.60 -26.65 -20.89
CA ASP A 317 -16.98 -25.37 -21.51
C ASP A 317 -18.50 -25.14 -21.62
N PRO A 318 -19.05 -24.18 -20.86
CA PRO A 318 -20.35 -23.57 -21.14
C PRO A 318 -20.16 -22.54 -22.28
N LYS A 319 -20.12 -23.05 -23.51
CA LYS A 319 -20.19 -22.32 -24.81
C LYS A 319 -19.98 -20.80 -24.79
N LYS A 320 -18.83 -20.36 -25.32
CA LYS A 320 -18.58 -19.34 -26.38
C LYS A 320 -19.38 -18.01 -26.51
N ASP A 321 -20.53 -17.84 -25.87
CA ASP A 321 -21.44 -16.69 -26.01
C ASP A 321 -21.33 -15.75 -24.79
N ARG A 322 -20.10 -15.36 -24.41
CA ARG A 322 -19.87 -14.36 -23.35
C ARG A 322 -19.92 -12.94 -23.91
N ILE A 323 -20.67 -12.09 -23.22
CA ILE A 323 -20.51 -10.63 -23.29
C ILE A 323 -19.32 -10.27 -22.37
N PRO A 324 -18.36 -9.42 -22.79
CA PRO A 324 -17.19 -9.07 -21.96
C PRO A 324 -17.59 -8.50 -20.59
N SER A 325 -16.86 -8.85 -19.52
CA SER A 325 -17.10 -8.37 -18.16
C SER A 325 -17.00 -6.84 -18.08
N ILE A 326 -17.60 -6.23 -17.06
CA ILE A 326 -17.35 -4.83 -16.72
C ILE A 326 -15.86 -4.61 -16.41
N ALA A 327 -15.16 -5.63 -15.89
CA ALA A 327 -13.71 -5.65 -15.72
C ALA A 327 -12.96 -5.63 -17.06
N ASP A 328 -13.32 -6.50 -18.01
CA ASP A 328 -12.74 -6.53 -19.36
C ASP A 328 -12.96 -5.21 -20.09
N GLN A 329 -14.19 -4.70 -20.06
CA GLN A 329 -14.57 -3.43 -20.68
C GLN A 329 -13.78 -2.27 -20.06
N SER A 330 -13.66 -2.21 -18.73
CA SER A 330 -12.89 -1.17 -18.04
C SER A 330 -11.39 -1.27 -18.35
N PHE A 331 -10.84 -2.48 -18.38
CA PHE A 331 -9.43 -2.73 -18.73
C PHE A 331 -9.11 -2.33 -20.18
N LEU A 332 -10.01 -2.61 -21.13
CA LEU A 332 -9.90 -2.16 -22.52
C LEU A 332 -10.07 -0.62 -22.63
N MET A 333 -11.04 -0.03 -21.93
CA MET A 333 -11.37 1.39 -21.99
C MET A 333 -10.27 2.28 -21.38
N GLU A 334 -9.73 1.92 -20.20
CA GLU A 334 -8.62 2.65 -19.57
C GLU A 334 -7.35 2.67 -20.43
N ASN A 335 -7.11 1.63 -21.24
CA ASN A 335 -5.96 1.58 -22.14
C ASN A 335 -6.04 2.64 -23.26
N PHE A 336 -7.24 3.08 -23.68
CA PHE A 336 -7.41 4.24 -24.56
C PHE A 336 -7.15 5.56 -23.83
N GLN A 337 -7.65 5.69 -22.60
CA GLN A 337 -7.53 6.91 -21.78
C GLN A 337 -6.08 7.21 -21.37
N ASN A 338 -5.36 6.21 -20.86
CA ASN A 338 -4.01 6.39 -20.31
C ASN A 338 -2.96 6.68 -21.41
N ASN A 339 -3.14 6.10 -22.61
CA ASN A 339 -2.36 6.44 -23.82
C ASN A 339 -2.45 7.93 -24.22
N TYR A 340 -3.48 8.65 -23.75
CA TYR A 340 -3.63 10.08 -23.97
C TYR A 340 -2.94 10.92 -22.89
N ASN A 341 -3.02 10.49 -21.63
CA ASN A 341 -2.51 11.26 -20.48
C ASN A 341 -0.98 11.26 -20.39
N GLU A 342 -0.30 10.16 -20.70
CA GLU A 342 1.17 10.10 -20.69
C GLU A 342 1.81 11.12 -21.67
N LYS A 343 1.12 11.46 -22.76
CA LYS A 343 1.60 12.42 -23.76
C LYS A 343 1.55 13.88 -23.33
N LEU A 344 0.79 14.21 -22.29
CA LEU A 344 0.70 15.58 -21.76
C LEU A 344 1.85 15.90 -20.80
N ASN A 345 2.25 14.95 -19.96
CA ASN A 345 3.30 15.17 -18.95
C ASN A 345 4.74 15.18 -19.51
N GLN A 346 4.99 14.59 -20.69
CA GLN A 346 6.34 14.55 -21.27
C GLN A 346 6.76 15.85 -22.01
N ASN A 347 5.83 16.79 -22.28
CA ASN A 347 6.09 17.97 -23.12
C ASN A 347 6.40 19.27 -22.35
N SER A 348 6.55 19.24 -21.03
CA SER A 348 6.68 20.44 -20.18
C SER A 348 8.07 20.62 -19.53
N SER A 349 9.17 20.45 -20.29
CA SER A 349 10.53 20.88 -19.86
C SER A 349 11.54 21.07 -21.01
N VAL A 350 11.33 22.08 -21.87
CA VAL A 350 12.40 22.63 -22.73
C VAL A 350 12.36 24.16 -22.67
N LYS A 351 13.47 24.81 -22.33
CA LYS A 351 13.62 26.27 -22.42
C LYS A 351 14.06 26.67 -23.83
N PRO A 352 13.47 27.72 -24.45
CA PRO A 352 13.83 28.12 -25.81
C PRO A 352 15.18 28.83 -25.86
N GLN A 353 16.02 28.47 -26.84
CA GLN A 353 17.10 29.33 -27.34
C GLN A 353 16.64 30.07 -28.60
N ILE A 354 17.22 31.24 -28.84
CA ILE A 354 16.87 32.16 -29.92
C ILE A 354 17.85 31.98 -31.08
N ASN A 355 17.35 31.85 -32.33
CA ASN A 355 17.99 32.52 -33.47
C ASN A 355 17.14 32.60 -34.76
N THR A 356 17.05 33.83 -35.28
CA THR A 356 17.00 34.27 -36.69
C THR A 356 16.24 33.47 -37.77
N SER A 357 15.18 34.08 -38.32
CA SER A 357 14.58 33.81 -39.64
C SER A 357 15.47 34.32 -40.81
N PRO A 358 15.20 34.04 -42.11
CA PRO A 358 14.17 34.81 -42.86
C PRO A 358 13.51 34.20 -44.14
N LYS A 359 12.21 34.50 -44.35
CA LYS A 359 11.45 34.48 -45.65
C LYS A 359 11.31 33.06 -46.28
N ARG A 360 10.40 32.72 -47.21
CA ARG A 360 9.28 33.34 -47.98
C ARG A 360 8.25 32.18 -48.21
N VAL A 361 6.99 32.26 -48.65
CA VAL A 361 6.12 33.23 -49.35
C VAL A 361 4.72 33.20 -48.68
N ALA A 362 3.64 33.73 -49.29
CA ALA A 362 2.25 33.56 -48.83
C ALA A 362 1.29 33.26 -50.01
N THR A 363 0.28 32.40 -49.77
CA THR A 363 -0.90 32.20 -50.63
C THR A 363 -2.13 31.85 -49.77
N ARG A 364 -3.29 32.43 -50.14
CA ARG A 364 -4.67 32.09 -49.70
C ARG A 364 -5.36 31.33 -50.87
N PRO A 365 -6.51 30.63 -50.73
CA PRO A 365 -7.71 30.92 -49.91
C PRO A 365 -7.97 29.82 -48.84
N ASN A 366 -9.15 29.55 -48.25
CA ASN A 366 -10.53 29.99 -48.50
C ASN A 366 -11.42 30.04 -47.21
N HIS A 367 -12.71 30.34 -47.38
CA HIS A 367 -13.75 30.44 -46.35
C HIS A 367 -14.11 29.15 -45.60
N PHE A 368 -14.45 29.31 -44.32
CA PHE A 368 -15.59 28.67 -43.66
C PHE A 368 -16.36 29.76 -42.87
N PRO A 369 -17.70 29.81 -42.92
CA PRO A 369 -18.51 30.52 -41.95
C PRO A 369 -19.28 29.55 -41.04
N PHE A 370 -19.34 29.80 -39.73
CA PHE A 370 -20.49 29.43 -38.91
C PHE A 370 -20.59 30.35 -37.68
N SER A 371 -21.81 30.51 -37.16
CA SER A 371 -22.22 31.58 -36.26
C SER A 371 -22.14 31.24 -34.78
N GLN A 372 -22.05 32.27 -33.94
CA GLN A 372 -22.38 32.21 -32.52
C GLN A 372 -23.89 31.98 -32.36
N GLU A 373 -24.29 31.25 -31.32
CA GLU A 373 -25.55 31.54 -30.61
C GLU A 373 -25.50 31.05 -29.16
N SER A 374 -26.33 31.63 -28.29
CA SER A 374 -26.30 31.42 -26.84
C SER A 374 -27.71 31.30 -26.24
N LYS A 375 -27.89 30.35 -25.32
CA LYS A 375 -28.98 30.20 -24.33
C LYS A 375 -28.38 29.47 -23.12
N GLN A 376 -28.38 29.98 -21.89
CA GLN A 376 -29.47 30.34 -20.96
C GLN A 376 -30.32 29.15 -20.47
N LEU A 377 -30.45 29.05 -19.14
CA LEU A 377 -31.28 28.07 -18.42
C LEU A 377 -32.70 28.65 -18.15
N PRO A 378 -33.73 27.81 -18.02
CA PRO A 378 -35.02 28.19 -17.45
C PRO A 378 -35.16 27.85 -15.95
N GLN A 379 -35.95 28.66 -15.23
CA GLN A 379 -36.55 28.36 -13.91
C GLN A 379 -38.08 28.37 -14.02
N ILE A 380 -38.77 27.63 -13.14
CA ILE A 380 -40.20 27.73 -12.72
C ILE A 380 -40.33 26.84 -11.45
N SER A 381 -41.00 27.13 -10.31
CA SER A 381 -42.17 27.95 -9.89
C SER A 381 -43.47 27.12 -9.73
N GLN A 382 -44.26 27.18 -8.64
CA GLN A 382 -44.10 27.82 -7.31
C GLN A 382 -45.14 27.23 -6.29
N SER A 383 -45.54 27.98 -5.23
CA SER A 383 -46.67 27.73 -4.29
C SER A 383 -46.49 26.65 -3.18
N HIS A 384 -47.24 26.60 -2.05
CA HIS A 384 -47.86 27.64 -1.19
C HIS A 384 -48.37 27.08 0.17
N THR A 385 -48.00 27.69 1.32
CA THR A 385 -48.82 27.86 2.58
C THR A 385 -49.28 26.62 3.40
N LEU A 386 -49.63 26.63 4.70
CA LEU A 386 -49.77 27.63 5.79
C LEU A 386 -48.96 27.17 7.04
N SER A 387 -48.27 28.01 7.82
CA SER A 387 -48.70 28.88 8.94
C SER A 387 -49.27 28.20 10.20
N THR A 388 -48.54 28.26 11.33
CA THR A 388 -48.97 28.88 12.61
C THR A 388 -47.83 28.99 13.65
N ASN A 389 -47.98 29.93 14.58
CA ASN A 389 -47.15 30.25 15.77
C ASN A 389 -48.16 30.55 16.93
N PRO A 390 -47.82 30.72 18.24
CA PRO A 390 -46.71 31.58 18.72
C PRO A 390 -46.12 31.38 20.18
N LEU A 391 -45.14 32.25 20.50
CA LEU A 391 -44.95 33.02 21.78
C LEU A 391 -44.16 32.49 23.01
N LEU A 392 -43.62 33.48 23.74
CA LEU A 392 -43.19 33.56 25.16
C LEU A 392 -41.78 33.08 25.61
N THR A 393 -40.83 34.01 25.49
CA THR A 393 -39.80 34.38 26.51
C THR A 393 -40.48 35.14 27.69
N PRO A 394 -39.84 35.49 28.87
CA PRO A 394 -38.44 35.94 29.02
C PRO A 394 -37.65 35.75 30.36
N GLN A 395 -36.36 36.11 30.31
CA GLN A 395 -35.46 36.59 31.40
C GLN A 395 -35.07 35.57 32.52
N VAL A 396 -33.99 35.75 33.32
CA VAL A 396 -33.36 36.97 33.91
C VAL A 396 -31.81 36.97 33.84
N HIS A 397 -31.23 38.18 34.01
CA HIS A 397 -29.82 38.58 34.27
C HIS A 397 -29.05 37.76 35.34
N GLY A 398 -27.73 37.91 35.56
CA GLY A 398 -26.74 38.90 35.04
C GLY A 398 -25.29 38.39 35.18
N ASP A 399 -24.26 39.07 34.66
CA ASP A 399 -23.52 40.22 35.26
C ASP A 399 -22.66 39.82 36.50
N LEU A 400 -21.40 40.23 36.70
CA LEU A 400 -20.53 41.21 36.00
C LEU A 400 -19.01 40.91 36.22
N SER A 401 -18.14 41.77 35.68
CA SER A 401 -16.66 41.72 35.65
C SER A 401 -15.93 42.12 36.94
N GLU A 402 -14.62 41.82 37.07
CA GLU A 402 -13.61 42.87 37.39
C GLU A 402 -12.13 42.50 37.06
N GLN A 403 -11.20 43.48 37.22
CA GLN A 403 -9.76 43.40 36.90
C GLN A 403 -8.86 44.00 38.00
N LYS A 404 -7.62 43.48 38.15
CA LYS A 404 -6.37 44.13 38.67
C LYS A 404 -5.20 43.12 38.43
N GLN A 405 -3.96 43.46 38.01
CA GLN A 405 -2.96 44.46 38.48
C GLN A 405 -2.41 44.14 39.90
N GLN A 406 -1.10 44.22 40.23
CA GLN A 406 0.06 44.81 39.56
C GLN A 406 1.44 44.32 40.16
N GLN A 407 2.57 44.88 39.67
CA GLN A 407 3.91 45.05 40.33
C GLN A 407 4.96 43.92 40.46
N ILE A 408 5.81 43.82 39.43
CA ILE A 408 7.29 44.08 39.41
C ILE A 408 8.08 44.07 40.75
N LYS A 409 9.21 43.32 40.77
CA LYS A 409 10.51 43.80 41.30
C LYS A 409 11.72 43.11 40.62
N THR A 410 12.79 43.87 40.40
CA THR A 410 14.10 43.46 39.84
C THR A 410 15.19 43.42 40.93
N VAL A 411 16.42 42.95 40.60
CA VAL A 411 17.76 43.48 41.00
C VAL A 411 18.86 42.39 41.13
N THR A 412 19.82 42.38 40.17
CA THR A 412 21.30 42.06 40.24
C THR A 412 21.84 40.74 40.86
N ASP A 413 23.08 40.28 40.60
CA ASP A 413 24.11 40.43 39.53
C ASP A 413 25.31 39.48 39.85
N GLY A 414 26.21 39.23 38.88
CA GLY A 414 27.47 38.47 39.05
C GLY A 414 27.34 36.93 39.07
N GLY A 415 28.38 36.15 38.73
CA GLY A 415 29.71 36.48 38.20
C GLY A 415 30.57 35.22 38.02
N SER A 416 31.30 35.09 36.91
CA SER A 416 32.15 33.94 36.54
C SER A 416 33.58 34.05 37.12
N PRO A 417 34.55 33.15 36.81
CA PRO A 417 34.52 31.71 36.44
C PRO A 417 35.49 30.87 37.32
N PHE A 418 35.67 29.57 37.06
CA PHE A 418 36.91 28.83 37.44
C PHE A 418 37.27 27.73 36.43
N VAL A 419 38.58 27.47 36.23
CA VAL A 419 39.19 26.72 35.11
C VAL A 419 40.54 26.11 35.54
N PHE A 420 40.86 24.89 35.05
CA PHE A 420 42.11 24.10 35.27
C PHE A 420 42.42 23.70 36.74
N ASP A 421 43.24 22.68 37.07
CA ASP A 421 44.17 21.80 36.32
C ASP A 421 43.83 20.29 36.56
N GLN A 422 44.05 19.33 35.65
CA GLN A 422 45.28 18.62 35.19
C GLN A 422 46.00 17.67 36.18
N SER A 423 46.50 16.56 35.62
CA SER A 423 47.56 15.64 36.10
C SER A 423 47.23 14.70 37.28
N ALA A 424 47.80 13.48 37.41
CA ALA A 424 48.46 12.61 36.41
C ALA A 424 48.66 11.15 36.89
N GLN A 425 48.63 10.22 35.92
CA GLN A 425 49.44 8.97 35.81
C GLN A 425 49.34 7.79 36.81
N ASN A 426 49.72 6.62 36.24
CA ASN A 426 50.17 5.36 36.85
C ASN A 426 49.13 4.45 37.54
N SER A 427 49.28 3.11 37.52
CA SER A 427 49.98 2.19 36.57
C SER A 427 49.48 0.74 36.84
N THR A 428 50.20 -0.28 36.34
CA THR A 428 49.91 -1.74 36.37
C THR A 428 48.60 -2.18 35.67
N VAL A 429 48.56 -3.12 34.72
CA VAL A 429 49.29 -4.39 34.47
C VAL A 429 48.89 -5.51 35.43
N GLU A 430 47.96 -6.36 34.98
CA GLU A 430 48.18 -7.81 34.92
C GLU A 430 47.26 -8.48 33.90
N ALA A 431 47.58 -9.71 33.50
CA ALA A 431 46.82 -10.48 32.50
C ALA A 431 46.88 -11.98 32.78
N SER A 432 45.76 -12.70 32.64
CA SER A 432 45.79 -14.12 32.24
C SER A 432 44.44 -14.76 31.91
N LYS A 433 44.46 -15.49 30.79
CA LYS A 433 43.87 -16.83 30.54
C LYS A 433 42.35 -17.03 30.64
N ALA A 434 41.81 -17.48 29.51
CA ALA A 434 40.56 -18.23 29.44
C ALA A 434 40.71 -19.68 29.92
N HIS A 435 39.58 -20.33 30.21
CA HIS A 435 39.46 -21.79 30.20
C HIS A 435 38.19 -22.22 29.45
N MET A 436 38.36 -23.10 28.46
CA MET A 436 37.29 -23.98 28.00
C MET A 436 37.14 -25.12 29.01
N ILE A 437 35.94 -25.67 29.15
CA ILE A 437 35.74 -27.04 29.64
C ILE A 437 34.81 -27.75 28.66
N SER A 438 35.20 -28.94 28.23
CA SER A 438 34.41 -29.83 27.37
C SER A 438 34.53 -31.28 27.83
N THR A 439 33.39 -31.89 28.14
CA THR A 439 33.17 -33.33 28.35
C THR A 439 31.69 -33.59 27.98
N THR A 440 31.29 -34.50 27.08
CA THR A 440 31.40 -35.99 27.03
C THR A 440 30.73 -36.70 28.22
N SER A 441 29.92 -37.75 28.08
CA SER A 441 29.26 -38.39 26.90
C SER A 441 28.42 -39.62 27.33
N ASN A 442 27.43 -40.02 26.52
CA ASN A 442 26.81 -41.36 26.42
C ASN A 442 25.85 -41.87 27.54
N GLY A 443 24.99 -42.85 27.17
CA GLY A 443 23.96 -43.50 28.01
C GLY A 443 22.53 -43.04 27.66
N ALA A 444 21.80 -43.57 26.67
CA ALA A 444 21.67 -44.91 26.09
C ALA A 444 20.82 -45.89 26.93
N TYR A 445 19.51 -45.91 26.63
CA TYR A 445 18.64 -47.09 26.50
C TYR A 445 17.45 -46.75 25.58
#